data_AF-A0AA92U8X3-F1
#
_entry.id   AF-A0AA92U8X3-F1
#
_cell.length_a   1.000
_cell.length_b   1.000
_cell.length_c   1.000
_cell.angle_alpha   90.00
_cell.angle_beta   90.00
_cell.angle_gamma   90.00
#
_symmetry.space_group_name_H-M   'P 1'
#
loop_
_entity.id
_entity.type
_entity.pdbx_description
1 polymer ?
#
loop_
_entity_poly.entity_id
_entity_poly.type
_entity_poly.pdbx_seq_one_letter_code
_entity_poly.pdbx_strand_id
1 'polypeptide(L)'
;MYTFLDNMFKVLKVAANNEQQKDLAALAICGNNLEAIDVLQRLHQYCLNIGDLQHAEEIQQEIIRCQNEISKEVLEKVLRSRNSTKP
;
A
#
# COMPACT_ATOMS: atom_id res chain seq x y z
N MET A 1 10.71 1.26 11.03
CA MET A 1 10.89 1.80 9.66
C MET A 1 9.56 1.79 8.89
N TYR A 2 8.84 0.66 8.87
CA TYR A 2 7.54 0.53 8.20
C TYR A 2 6.47 1.55 8.65
N THR A 3 6.37 1.80 9.95
CA THR A 3 5.38 2.74 10.51
C THR A 3 5.69 4.21 10.24
N PHE A 4 6.96 4.58 10.06
CA PHE A 4 7.32 5.98 9.87
C PHE A 4 6.90 6.48 8.48
N LEU A 5 7.29 5.76 7.43
CA LEU A 5 6.95 6.14 6.05
C LEU A 5 5.44 6.03 5.81
N ASP A 6 4.79 4.97 6.30
CA ASP A 6 3.33 4.82 6.21
C ASP A 6 2.59 6.01 6.86
N ASN A 7 3.00 6.42 8.06
CA ASN A 7 2.41 7.59 8.73
C ASN A 7 2.67 8.89 7.96
N MET A 8 3.89 9.07 7.42
CA MET A 8 4.23 10.25 6.63
C MET A 8 3.40 10.34 5.36
N PHE A 9 3.20 9.23 4.64
CA PHE A 9 2.37 9.23 3.43
C PHE A 9 0.89 9.51 3.74
N LYS A 10 0.37 9.00 4.86
CA LYS A 10 -0.99 9.34 5.33
C LYS A 10 -1.11 10.83 5.65
N VAL A 11 -0.13 11.43 6.33
CA VAL A 11 -0.10 12.88 6.58
C VAL A 11 -0.05 13.67 5.28
N LEU A 12 0.80 13.28 4.33
CA LEU A 12 0.88 13.91 3.01
C LEU A 12 -0.45 13.84 2.26
N LYS A 13 -1.13 12.70 2.31
CA LYS A 13 -2.45 12.52 1.70
C LYS A 13 -3.51 13.44 2.34
N VAL A 14 -3.51 13.60 3.66
CA VAL A 14 -4.42 14.52 4.36
C VAL A 14 -4.10 15.98 4.04
N ALA A 15 -2.83 16.33 3.93
CA ALA A 15 -2.39 17.70 3.65
C ALA A 15 -2.53 18.10 2.16
N ALA A 16 -2.76 17.13 1.26
CA ALA A 16 -2.86 17.38 -0.17
C ALA A 16 -4.09 18.23 -0.54
N ASN A 17 -3.85 19.43 -1.07
CA ASN A 17 -4.90 20.41 -1.34
C ASN A 17 -5.33 20.49 -2.81
N ASN A 18 -4.61 19.82 -3.71
CA ASN A 18 -4.91 19.77 -5.13
C ASN A 18 -4.74 18.36 -5.69
N GLU A 19 -5.22 18.16 -6.91
CA GLU A 19 -5.30 16.82 -7.49
C GLU A 19 -3.93 16.20 -7.78
N GLN A 20 -2.94 17.01 -8.17
CA GLN A 20 -1.57 16.54 -8.39
C GLN A 20 -0.91 16.07 -7.09
N GLN A 21 -1.10 16.80 -5.99
CA GLN A 21 -0.60 16.40 -4.68
C GLN A 21 -1.27 15.12 -4.18
N LYS A 22 -2.58 14.98 -4.38
CA LYS A 22 -3.31 13.77 -4.01
C LYS A 22 -2.85 12.56 -4.82
N ASP A 23 -2.56 12.75 -6.10
CA ASP A 23 -2.04 11.70 -6.98
C ASP A 23 -0.62 11.30 -6.58
N LEU A 24 0.24 12.28 -6.26
CA LEU A 24 1.60 12.02 -5.76
C LEU A 24 1.58 11.25 -4.43
N ALA A 25 0.69 11.63 -3.50
CA ALA A 25 0.53 10.91 -2.23
C ALA A 25 0.05 9.47 -2.46
N ALA A 26 -0.95 9.26 -3.32
CA ALA A 26 -1.43 7.92 -3.67
C ALA A 26 -0.32 7.06 -4.32
N LEU A 27 0.46 7.63 -5.24
CA LEU A 27 1.61 6.96 -5.86
C LEU A 27 2.66 6.55 -4.83
N ALA A 28 2.98 7.43 -3.88
CA ALA A 28 3.94 7.13 -2.83
C ALA A 28 3.45 6.01 -1.89
N ILE A 29 2.17 6.01 -1.52
CA ILE A 29 1.54 4.94 -0.73
C ILE A 29 1.63 3.60 -1.50
N CYS A 30 1.25 3.61 -2.78
CA CYS A 30 1.31 2.40 -3.62
C CYS A 30 2.74 1.87 -3.75
N GLY A 31 3.71 2.74 -4.06
CA GLY A 31 5.12 2.36 -4.21
C GLY A 31 5.68 1.71 -2.95
N ASN A 32 5.44 2.32 -1.78
CA ASN A 32 5.90 1.77 -0.51
C ASN A 32 5.30 0.39 -0.20
N ASN A 33 4.01 0.19 -0.46
CA ASN A 33 3.37 -1.11 -0.25
C ASN A 33 3.87 -2.17 -1.25
N LEU A 34 4.20 -1.79 -2.49
CA LEU A 34 4.79 -2.71 -3.48
C LEU A 34 6.18 -3.18 -3.07
N GLU A 35 7.05 -2.26 -2.63
CA GLU A 35 8.38 -2.62 -2.13
C GLU A 35 8.30 -3.52 -0.90
N ALA A 36 7.36 -3.23 0.01
CA ALA A 36 7.11 -4.09 1.15
C ALA A 36 6.66 -5.49 0.76
N ILE A 37 5.75 -5.62 -0.21
CA ILE A 37 5.29 -6.92 -0.71
C ILE A 37 6.46 -7.75 -1.24
N ASP A 38 7.37 -7.16 -2.03
CA ASP A 38 8.54 -7.89 -2.54
C ASP A 38 9.42 -8.44 -1.41
N VAL A 39 9.68 -7.65 -0.37
CA VAL A 39 10.44 -8.12 0.80
C VAL A 39 9.68 -9.21 1.58
N LEU A 40 8.39 -8.99 1.82
CA LEU A 40 7.54 -9.94 2.55
C LEU A 40 7.40 -11.27 1.81
N GLN A 41 7.31 -11.26 0.48
CA GLN A 41 7.26 -12.50 -0.32
C GLN A 41 8.53 -13.35 -0.15
N ARG A 42 9.71 -12.70 -0.08
CA ARG A 42 10.97 -13.41 0.16
C ARG A 42 11.03 -13.99 1.58
N LEU A 43 10.58 -13.25 2.58
CA LEU A 43 10.51 -13.73 3.97
C LEU A 43 9.49 -14.86 4.13
N HIS A 44 8.33 -14.74 3.50
CA HIS A 44 7.31 -15.79 3.44
C HIS A 44 7.90 -17.09 2.90
N GLN A 45 8.58 -17.03 1.75
CA GLN A 45 9.22 -18.20 1.17
C GLN A 45 10.30 -18.80 2.07
N TYR A 46 11.07 -17.95 2.76
CA TYR A 46 12.04 -18.40 3.75
C TYR A 46 11.38 -19.19 4.89
N CYS A 47 10.30 -18.65 5.48
CA CYS A 47 9.53 -19.33 6.54
C CYS A 47 8.99 -20.69 6.07
N LEU A 48 8.43 -20.75 4.86
CA LEU A 48 7.97 -22.01 4.26
C LEU A 48 9.11 -23.04 4.13
N ASN A 49 10.29 -22.61 3.70
CA ASN A 49 11.44 -23.50 3.50
C ASN A 49 11.95 -24.11 4.81
N ILE A 50 11.84 -23.41 5.93
CA ILE A 50 12.26 -23.90 7.24
C ILE A 50 11.12 -24.58 8.04
N GLY A 51 9.92 -24.64 7.48
CA GLY A 51 8.74 -25.23 8.12
C GLY A 51 8.09 -24.34 9.19
N ASP A 52 8.41 -23.05 9.23
CA ASP A 52 7.82 -22.08 10.15
C ASP A 52 6.48 -21.57 9.60
N LEU A 53 5.45 -22.41 9.71
CA LEU A 53 4.15 -22.15 9.11
C LEU A 53 3.40 -21.00 9.79
N GLN A 54 3.63 -20.77 11.09
CA GLN A 54 2.97 -19.69 11.82
C GLN A 54 3.40 -18.32 11.27
N HIS A 55 4.70 -18.06 11.20
CA HIS A 55 5.18 -16.78 10.68
C HIS A 55 4.92 -16.64 9.17
N ALA A 56 4.90 -17.74 8.41
CA ALA A 56 4.45 -17.70 7.02
C ALA A 56 3.00 -17.18 6.91
N GLU A 57 2.07 -17.67 7.74
CA GLU A 57 0.69 -17.18 7.74
C GLU A 57 0.60 -15.69 8.11
N GLU A 58 1.31 -15.26 9.15
CA GLU A 58 1.36 -13.85 9.57
C GLU A 58 1.89 -12.93 8.46
N ILE A 59 2.96 -13.34 7.77
CA ILE A 59 3.52 -12.60 6.64
C ILE A 59 2.52 -12.55 5.47
N GLN A 60 1.82 -13.65 5.18
CA GLN A 60 0.81 -13.70 4.12
C GLN A 60 -0.35 -12.74 4.40
N GLN A 61 -0.81 -12.64 5.65
CA GLN A 61 -1.83 -11.68 6.04
C GLN A 61 -1.36 -10.23 5.84
N GLU A 62 -0.09 -9.93 6.13
CA GLU A 62 0.48 -8.61 5.93
C GLU A 62 0.64 -8.26 4.43
N ILE A 63 0.99 -9.23 3.57
CA ILE A 63 0.98 -9.06 2.11
C ILE A 63 -0.43 -8.69 1.64
N ILE A 64 -1.46 -9.40 2.11
CA ILE A 64 -2.87 -9.11 1.76
C ILE A 64 -3.27 -7.71 2.23
N ARG A 65 -2.85 -7.31 3.44
CA ARG A 65 -3.07 -5.94 3.95
C ARG A 65 -2.49 -4.90 3.00
N CYS A 66 -1.24 -5.07 2.55
CA CYS A 66 -0.59 -4.17 1.60
C CYS A 66 -1.33 -4.09 0.26
N GLN A 67 -1.75 -5.24 -0.28
CA GLN A 67 -2.53 -5.31 -1.53
C GLN A 67 -3.87 -4.58 -1.42
N ASN A 68 -4.53 -4.69 -0.27
CA ASN A 68 -5.78 -3.99 0.01
C ASN A 68 -5.59 -2.47 0.07
N GLU A 69 -4.51 -1.99 0.68
CA GLU A 69 -4.22 -0.55 0.70
C GLU A 69 -3.96 -0.01 -0.72
N ILE A 70 -3.18 -0.71 -1.54
CA ILE A 70 -2.98 -0.34 -2.96
C ILE A 70 -4.33 -0.28 -3.70
N SER A 71 -5.17 -1.30 -3.49
CA SER A 71 -6.47 -1.37 -4.17
C SER A 71 -7.39 -0.21 -3.78
N LYS A 72 -7.36 0.22 -2.51
CA LYS A 72 -8.11 1.40 -2.04
C LYS A 72 -7.63 2.68 -2.73
N GLU A 73 -6.32 2.91 -2.79
CA GLU A 73 -5.76 4.10 -3.44
C GLU A 73 -6.11 4.18 -4.93
N VAL A 74 -6.02 3.05 -5.64
CA VAL A 74 -6.41 2.96 -7.06
C VAL A 74 -7.91 3.22 -7.23
N LEU A 75 -8.76 2.62 -6.39
CA LEU A 75 -10.20 2.82 -6.44
C LEU A 75 -10.58 4.29 -6.18
N GLU A 76 -10.00 4.92 -5.16
CA GLU A 76 -10.21 6.34 -4.87
C GLU A 76 -9.85 7.22 -6.07
N LYS A 77 -8.72 6.96 -6.74
CA LYS A 77 -8.33 7.71 -7.93
C LYS A 77 -9.34 7.57 -9.07
N VAL A 78 -9.81 6.35 -9.32
CA VAL A 78 -10.84 6.07 -10.36
C VAL A 78 -12.16 6.77 -10.04
N LEU A 79 -12.56 6.81 -8.76
CA LEU A 79 -13.78 7.51 -8.35
C LEU A 79 -13.64 9.03 -8.48
N ARG A 80 -12.50 9.61 -8.11
CA ARG A 80 -12.22 11.05 -8.28
C ARG A 80 -12.28 11.46 -9.76
N SER A 81 -11.64 10.68 -10.65
CA SER A 81 -11.61 11.01 -12.08
C SER A 81 -13.01 10.98 -12.71
N ARG A 82 -13.87 10.02 -12.32
CA ARG A 82 -15.27 9.97 -12.76
C ARG A 82 -16.10 11.16 -12.31
N ASN A 83 -15.86 11.65 -11.09
CA ASN A 83 -16.57 12.82 -10.56
C ASN A 83 -16.14 14.12 -11.24
N SER A 84 -14.88 14.26 -11.63
CA SER A 84 -14.40 15.41 -12.40
C SER A 84 -14.89 15.45 -13.85
N THR A 85 -15.44 14.34 -14.37
CA THR A 85 -15.95 14.23 -15.75
C THR A 85 -17.48 14.32 -15.86
N LYS A 86 -18.20 14.57 -14.75
CA LYS A 86 -19.65 14.84 -14.80
C LYS A 86 -19.87 16.30 -15.25
N PRO A 87 -20.72 16.55 -16.27
CA PRO A 87 -21.07 17.91 -16.72
C PRO A 87 -21.83 18.70 -15.66
#